data_AF-A0A1F5SEY3-F1
#
_entry.id   AF-A0A1F5SEY3-F1
#
_cell.length_a   1.000
_cell.length_b   1.000
_cell.length_c   1.000
_cell.angle_alpha   90.00
_cell.angle_beta   90.00
_cell.angle_gamma   90.00
#
_symmetry.space_group_name_H-M   'P 1'
#
loop_
_entity.id
_entity.type
_entity.pdbx_description
1 polymer ?
#
loop_
_entity_poly.entity_id
_entity_poly.type
_entity_poly.pdbx_seq_one_letter_code
_entity_poly.pdbx_strand_id
1 'polypeptide(L)'
;MEHRALIIVDMLNDFITPGGALYFESGRHIIPFVKSELEKARVQKDLIVFLCDNHKKNDLEFRRFPEHCVTGTWGANIVGELWPDTQAWRSGGSFEYIINKQRYSGFFNTSLHILMKHLSVPGGATEVEVVGVCTSICVMDTVGGLANRDYGIVVPRLGVADFDNHAHEFSLKRMEKLYGAKIV
;
A
#
# COMPACT_ATOMS: atom_id res chain seq x y z
N MET A 1 14.98 -17.81 -7.84
CA MET A 1 14.49 -17.09 -6.65
C MET A 1 13.16 -16.48 -7.04
N GLU A 2 12.11 -16.70 -6.27
CA GLU A 2 10.84 -16.00 -6.50
C GLU A 2 11.07 -14.52 -6.21
N HIS A 3 10.79 -13.66 -7.18
CA HIS A 3 10.91 -12.22 -7.00
C HIS A 3 9.66 -11.73 -6.29
N ARG A 4 9.83 -11.12 -5.11
CA ARG A 4 8.75 -10.66 -4.27
C ARG A 4 8.81 -9.16 -4.05
N ALA A 5 7.64 -8.56 -3.92
CA ALA A 5 7.48 -7.17 -3.52
C ALA A 5 6.42 -7.05 -2.43
N LEU A 6 6.67 -6.16 -1.47
CA LEU A 6 5.69 -5.70 -0.50
C LEU A 6 5.26 -4.29 -0.86
N ILE A 7 3.96 -4.08 -1.07
CA ILE A 7 3.35 -2.77 -1.27
C ILE A 7 2.55 -2.41 -0.01
N ILE A 8 2.94 -1.34 0.66
CA ILE A 8 2.27 -0.78 1.84
C ILE A 8 1.51 0.47 1.39
N VAL A 9 0.17 0.40 1.47
CA VAL A 9 -0.74 1.42 0.95
C VAL A 9 -1.25 2.32 2.08
N ASP A 10 -0.95 3.61 2.00
CA ASP A 10 -1.56 4.69 2.79
C ASP A 10 -1.55 4.47 4.31
N MET A 11 -0.49 3.87 4.86
CA MET A 11 -0.26 3.81 6.31
C MET A 11 0.23 5.16 6.86
N LEU A 12 -0.59 6.20 6.65
CA LEU A 12 -0.31 7.60 6.93
C LEU A 12 -1.04 8.10 8.18
N ASN A 13 -0.50 9.12 8.84
CA ASN A 13 -1.07 9.66 10.08
C ASN A 13 -2.54 10.06 9.95
N ASP A 14 -2.96 10.66 8.82
CA ASP A 14 -4.35 11.08 8.63
C ASP A 14 -5.35 9.92 8.62
N PHE A 15 -4.91 8.70 8.29
CA PHE A 15 -5.76 7.50 8.30
C PHE A 15 -5.58 6.65 9.56
N ILE A 16 -4.38 6.64 10.14
CA ILE A 16 -3.95 5.61 11.11
C ILE A 16 -3.77 6.14 12.54
N THR A 17 -3.53 7.45 12.72
CA THR A 17 -3.22 8.03 14.03
C THR A 17 -4.41 8.81 14.59
N PRO A 18 -4.80 8.61 15.87
CA PRO A 18 -5.86 9.41 16.49
C PRO A 18 -5.61 10.91 16.30
N GLY A 19 -6.63 11.64 15.84
CA GLY A 19 -6.52 13.05 15.46
C GLY A 19 -6.18 13.30 13.99
N GLY A 20 -5.92 12.25 13.20
CA GLY A 20 -5.85 12.31 11.74
C GLY A 20 -7.18 12.66 11.10
N ALA A 21 -7.15 13.35 9.96
CA ALA A 21 -8.34 13.90 9.30
C ALA A 21 -9.38 12.85 8.90
N LEU A 22 -8.94 11.62 8.62
CA LEU A 22 -9.76 10.48 8.20
C LEU A 22 -9.45 9.25 9.05
N TYR A 23 -9.12 9.46 10.32
CA TYR A 23 -8.77 8.39 11.25
C TYR A 23 -9.92 7.39 11.44
N PHE A 24 -9.57 6.10 11.48
CA PHE A 24 -10.48 5.03 11.90
C PHE A 24 -9.74 3.91 12.65
N GLU A 25 -10.36 3.39 13.70
CA GLU A 25 -9.69 2.51 14.68
C GLU A 25 -9.15 1.20 14.08
N SER A 26 -9.89 0.57 13.18
CA SER A 26 -9.45 -0.69 12.54
C SER A 26 -8.18 -0.52 11.70
N GLY A 27 -7.93 0.67 11.13
CA GLY A 27 -6.68 0.98 10.43
C GLY A 27 -5.47 0.96 11.36
N ARG A 28 -5.63 1.41 12.60
CA ARG A 28 -4.57 1.34 13.61
C ARG A 28 -4.26 -0.09 14.05
N HIS A 29 -5.28 -0.95 14.11
CA HIS A 29 -5.13 -2.33 14.58
C HIS A 29 -4.26 -3.22 13.67
N ILE A 30 -4.08 -2.87 12.39
CA ILE A 30 -3.26 -3.65 11.46
C ILE A 30 -1.76 -3.33 11.53
N ILE A 31 -1.35 -2.26 12.23
CA ILE A 31 0.07 -1.85 12.34
C ILE A 31 1.00 -3.01 12.75
N PRO A 32 0.69 -3.83 13.78
CA PRO A 32 1.58 -4.92 14.18
C PRO A 32 1.80 -5.96 13.08
N PHE A 33 0.75 -6.27 12.30
CA PHE A 33 0.85 -7.21 11.18
C PHE A 33 1.68 -6.60 10.04
N VAL A 34 1.35 -5.37 9.62
CA VAL A 34 2.10 -4.66 8.56
C VAL A 34 3.57 -4.52 8.92
N LYS A 35 3.87 -4.21 10.19
CA LYS A 35 5.25 -4.14 10.69
C LYS A 35 5.95 -5.50 10.60
N SER A 36 5.27 -6.57 10.96
CA SER A 36 5.84 -7.92 10.83
C SER A 36 6.17 -8.27 9.38
N GLU A 37 5.31 -7.95 8.42
CA GLU A 37 5.57 -8.21 6.99
C GLU A 37 6.67 -7.29 6.44
N LEU A 38 6.72 -6.02 6.88
CA LEU A 38 7.82 -5.12 6.56
C LEU A 38 9.17 -5.67 7.01
N GLU A 39 9.28 -6.15 8.25
CA GLU A 39 10.53 -6.74 8.76
C GLU A 39 10.90 -8.04 8.04
N LYS A 40 9.92 -8.87 7.66
CA LYS A 40 10.17 -10.07 6.85
C LYS A 40 10.70 -9.70 5.46
N ALA A 41 10.06 -8.75 4.78
CA ALA A 41 10.48 -8.26 3.47
C ALA A 41 11.90 -7.66 3.54
N ARG A 42 12.24 -6.96 4.64
CA ARG A 42 13.59 -6.44 4.89
C ARG A 42 14.64 -7.54 4.96
N VAL A 43 14.37 -8.61 5.71
CA VAL A 43 15.26 -9.77 5.84
C VAL A 43 15.42 -10.52 4.51
N GLN A 44 14.32 -10.67 3.77
CA GLN A 44 14.30 -11.36 2.47
C GLN A 44 14.91 -10.51 1.33
N LYS A 45 15.14 -9.21 1.59
CA LYS A 45 15.60 -8.22 0.62
C LYS A 45 14.63 -8.06 -0.56
N ASP A 46 13.35 -8.19 -0.26
CA ASP A 46 12.29 -7.93 -1.22
C ASP A 46 12.25 -6.44 -1.56
N LEU A 47 11.63 -6.10 -2.69
CA LEU A 47 11.29 -4.71 -2.96
C LEU A 47 10.19 -4.28 -1.99
N ILE A 48 10.39 -3.15 -1.33
CA ILE A 48 9.36 -2.54 -0.47
C ILE A 48 8.95 -1.21 -1.07
N VAL A 49 7.64 -1.02 -1.26
CA VAL A 49 7.08 0.23 -1.79
C VAL A 49 6.03 0.77 -0.84
N PHE A 50 6.27 1.98 -0.36
CA PHE A 50 5.29 2.77 0.38
C PHE A 50 4.54 3.66 -0.60
N LEU A 51 3.27 3.33 -0.86
CA LEU A 51 2.36 4.18 -1.60
C LEU A 51 1.71 5.16 -0.63
N CYS A 52 1.87 6.45 -0.88
CA CYS A 52 1.43 7.51 0.04
C CYS A 52 0.55 8.52 -0.70
N ASP A 53 -0.72 8.64 -0.30
CA ASP A 53 -1.52 9.80 -0.68
C ASP A 53 -0.80 11.10 -0.33
N ASN A 54 -0.77 12.01 -1.30
CA ASN A 54 -0.03 13.25 -1.21
C ASN A 54 -0.73 14.32 -2.06
N HIS A 55 -1.70 14.97 -1.43
CA HIS A 55 -2.58 15.92 -2.09
C HIS A 55 -2.03 17.34 -2.07
N LYS A 56 -2.34 18.08 -3.13
CA LYS A 56 -2.19 19.54 -3.12
C LYS A 56 -3.35 20.13 -2.31
N LYS A 57 -3.14 21.29 -1.68
CA LYS A 57 -4.14 21.98 -0.84
C LYS A 57 -5.51 22.22 -1.53
N ASN A 58 -5.55 22.27 -2.85
CA ASN A 58 -6.76 22.47 -3.65
C ASN A 58 -7.10 21.26 -4.55
N ASP A 59 -6.72 20.05 -4.14
CA ASP A 59 -7.06 18.84 -4.89
C ASP A 59 -8.58 18.71 -5.05
N LEU A 60 -9.01 18.31 -6.25
CA LEU A 60 -10.43 18.11 -6.56
C LEU A 60 -11.02 16.93 -5.76
N GLU A 61 -10.17 16.02 -5.28
CA GLU A 61 -10.51 14.98 -4.29
C GLU A 61 -11.35 15.54 -3.13
N PHE A 62 -11.00 16.74 -2.65
CA PHE A 62 -11.57 17.36 -1.46
C PHE A 62 -13.03 17.83 -1.64
N ARG A 63 -13.60 17.69 -2.84
CA ARG A 63 -15.05 17.84 -3.04
C ARG A 63 -15.84 16.63 -2.54
N ARG A 64 -15.19 15.48 -2.40
CA ARG A 64 -15.78 14.19 -2.00
C ARG A 64 -15.36 13.78 -0.58
N PHE A 65 -14.15 14.15 -0.20
CA PHE A 65 -13.55 13.84 1.10
C PHE A 65 -13.14 15.12 1.83
N PRO A 66 -13.08 15.12 3.18
CA PRO A 66 -12.33 16.11 3.94
C PRO A 66 -10.90 16.30 3.41
N GLU A 67 -10.31 17.47 3.65
CA GLU A 67 -8.89 17.71 3.36
C GLU A 67 -8.02 16.73 4.18
N HIS A 68 -7.17 15.97 3.49
CA HIS A 68 -6.33 14.92 4.08
C HIS A 68 -5.04 14.74 3.27
N CYS A 69 -4.02 14.17 3.91
CA CYS A 69 -2.72 13.82 3.37
C CYS A 69 -2.11 14.93 2.50
N VAL A 70 -2.27 16.18 2.93
CA VAL A 70 -1.79 17.34 2.18
C VAL A 70 -0.26 17.37 2.24
N THR A 71 0.39 17.58 1.10
CA THR A 71 1.84 17.62 0.97
C THR A 71 2.48 18.52 2.03
N GLY A 72 3.43 17.97 2.79
CA GLY A 72 4.19 18.69 3.82
C GLY A 72 3.49 18.80 5.18
N THR A 73 2.28 18.28 5.34
CA THR A 73 1.60 18.21 6.63
C THR A 73 1.97 16.93 7.38
N TRP A 74 1.77 16.92 8.70
CA TRP A 74 1.95 15.73 9.53
C TRP A 74 1.07 14.56 9.08
N GLY A 75 -0.16 14.86 8.65
CA GLY A 75 -1.14 13.89 8.17
C GLY A 75 -0.69 13.09 6.95
N ALA A 76 0.18 13.66 6.12
CA ALA A 76 0.75 13.01 4.94
C ALA A 76 1.98 12.13 5.24
N ASN A 77 2.48 12.12 6.47
CA ASN A 77 3.63 11.30 6.84
C ASN A 77 3.21 9.86 7.15
N ILE A 78 4.06 8.91 6.79
CA ILE A 78 3.96 7.51 7.21
C ILE A 78 4.03 7.45 8.74
N VAL A 79 3.23 6.57 9.36
CA VAL A 79 3.26 6.36 10.81
C VAL A 79 4.66 5.92 11.28
N GLY A 80 5.08 6.42 12.46
CA GLY A 80 6.45 6.22 12.94
C GLY A 80 6.83 4.76 13.13
N GLU A 81 5.86 3.89 13.41
CA GLU A 81 6.03 2.44 13.57
C GLU A 81 6.50 1.73 12.30
N LEU A 82 6.26 2.35 11.13
CA LEU A 82 6.54 1.80 9.80
C LEU A 82 7.52 2.68 9.01
N TRP A 83 8.34 3.48 9.70
CA TRP A 83 9.23 4.43 9.05
C TRP A 83 10.16 3.74 8.03
N PRO A 84 10.23 4.21 6.77
CA PRO A 84 11.08 3.61 5.75
C PRO A 84 12.57 3.84 6.00
N ASP A 85 13.39 2.84 5.67
CA ASP A 85 14.84 2.98 5.54
C ASP A 85 15.26 3.01 4.07
N THR A 86 15.15 4.20 3.47
CA THR A 86 15.46 4.44 2.05
C THR A 86 16.97 4.34 1.72
N GLN A 87 17.84 4.15 2.72
CA GLN A 87 19.29 4.09 2.54
C GLN A 87 19.88 2.72 2.89
N ALA A 88 19.09 1.79 3.46
CA ALA A 88 19.52 0.44 3.84
C ALA A 88 20.31 -0.28 2.73
N TRP A 89 19.87 -0.15 1.47
CA TRP A 89 20.51 -0.76 0.31
C TRP A 89 22.00 -0.38 0.15
N ARG A 90 22.43 0.80 0.62
CA ARG A 90 23.84 1.25 0.56
C ARG A 90 24.76 0.41 1.44
N SER A 91 24.21 -0.26 2.43
CA SER A 91 24.91 -1.18 3.32
C SER A 91 24.47 -2.63 3.10
N GLY A 92 23.90 -2.94 1.94
CA GLY A 92 23.46 -4.29 1.56
C GLY A 92 22.11 -4.72 2.15
N GLY A 93 21.33 -3.77 2.69
CA GLY A 93 19.97 -3.96 3.21
C GLY A 93 18.89 -3.96 2.12
N SER A 94 17.66 -3.70 2.53
CA SER A 94 16.46 -3.69 1.68
C SER A 94 16.40 -2.52 0.69
N PHE A 95 15.60 -2.70 -0.36
CA PHE A 95 15.26 -1.63 -1.30
C PHE A 95 13.88 -1.05 -0.95
N GLU A 96 13.87 0.13 -0.34
CA GLU A 96 12.63 0.79 0.10
C GLU A 96 12.39 2.06 -0.71
N TYR A 97 11.22 2.15 -1.34
CA TYR A 97 10.81 3.30 -2.15
C TYR A 97 9.55 3.94 -1.57
N ILE A 98 9.53 5.26 -1.54
CA ILE A 98 8.33 6.05 -1.24
C ILE A 98 7.82 6.62 -2.55
N ILE A 99 6.56 6.32 -2.88
CA ILE A 99 5.88 6.83 -4.07
C ILE A 99 4.66 7.61 -3.63
N ASN A 100 4.68 8.91 -3.90
CA ASN A 100 3.54 9.77 -3.70
C ASN A 100 2.51 9.54 -4.81
N LYS A 101 1.24 9.38 -4.43
CA LYS A 101 0.10 9.27 -5.33
C LYS A 101 -0.93 10.35 -4.98
N GLN A 102 -1.79 10.67 -5.93
CA GLN A 102 -2.88 11.64 -5.72
C GLN A 102 -4.25 11.01 -5.90
N ARG A 103 -4.31 9.71 -6.22
CA ARG A 103 -5.53 8.96 -6.50
C ARG A 103 -5.39 7.58 -5.89
N TYR A 104 -6.50 6.86 -5.81
CA TYR A 104 -6.60 5.59 -5.09
C TYR A 104 -5.60 4.54 -5.58
N SER A 105 -5.57 4.27 -6.89
CA SER A 105 -4.64 3.29 -7.46
C SER A 105 -3.21 3.79 -7.40
N GLY A 106 -2.32 2.97 -6.83
CA GLY A 106 -0.88 3.19 -6.85
C GLY A 106 -0.27 3.31 -8.23
N PHE A 107 -0.98 2.92 -9.31
CA PHE A 107 -0.50 3.02 -10.69
C PHE A 107 -0.93 4.29 -11.43
N PHE A 108 -1.88 5.06 -10.89
CA PHE A 108 -2.42 6.22 -11.60
C PHE A 108 -1.43 7.41 -11.54
N ASN A 109 -0.79 7.72 -12.67
CA ASN A 109 0.19 8.82 -12.79
C ASN A 109 1.35 8.74 -11.78
N THR A 110 1.84 7.52 -11.47
CA THR A 110 2.99 7.31 -10.58
C THR A 110 4.12 6.57 -11.28
N SER A 111 5.29 6.54 -10.65
CA SER A 111 6.44 5.73 -11.05
C SER A 111 6.35 4.25 -10.66
N LEU A 112 5.26 3.79 -10.03
CA LEU A 112 5.11 2.40 -9.59
C LEU A 112 5.30 1.41 -10.75
N HIS A 113 4.72 1.72 -11.91
CA HIS A 113 4.84 0.88 -13.10
C HIS A 113 6.30 0.70 -13.57
N ILE A 114 7.13 1.73 -13.41
CA ILE A 114 8.55 1.68 -13.77
C ILE A 114 9.27 0.74 -12.81
N LEU A 115 9.05 0.92 -11.51
CA LEU A 115 9.70 0.13 -10.47
C LEU A 115 9.34 -1.36 -10.58
N MET A 116 8.04 -1.67 -10.73
CA MET A 116 7.56 -3.05 -10.84
C MET A 116 8.04 -3.74 -12.12
N LYS A 117 8.24 -2.99 -13.23
CA LYS A 117 8.80 -3.55 -14.47
C LYS A 117 10.23 -4.05 -14.29
N HIS A 118 11.03 -3.44 -13.41
CA HIS A 118 12.40 -3.91 -13.13
C HIS A 118 12.43 -5.20 -12.30
N LEU A 119 11.35 -5.51 -11.58
CA LEU A 119 11.18 -6.79 -10.89
C LEU A 119 10.61 -7.90 -11.77
N SER A 120 9.92 -7.52 -12.85
CA SER A 120 9.28 -8.47 -13.76
C SER A 120 10.34 -9.30 -14.48
N VAL A 121 10.33 -10.62 -14.25
CA VAL A 121 11.24 -11.53 -14.93
C VAL A 121 10.57 -12.09 -16.19
N PRO A 122 11.24 -12.07 -17.36
CA PRO A 122 10.74 -12.75 -18.54
C PRO A 122 10.44 -14.23 -18.24
N GLY A 123 9.17 -14.63 -18.33
CA GLY A 123 8.74 -16.02 -18.13
C GLY A 123 8.48 -16.44 -16.68
N GLY A 124 8.49 -15.53 -15.70
CA GLY A 124 8.13 -15.82 -14.30
C GLY A 124 7.16 -14.79 -13.73
N ALA A 125 6.25 -15.23 -12.85
CA ALA A 125 5.36 -14.34 -12.12
C ALA A 125 6.09 -13.73 -10.92
N THR A 126 6.15 -12.40 -10.86
CA THR A 126 6.53 -11.67 -9.64
C THR A 126 5.33 -11.71 -8.69
N GLU A 127 5.53 -12.19 -7.46
CA GLU A 127 4.50 -12.19 -6.42
C GLU A 127 4.54 -10.87 -5.65
N VAL A 128 3.38 -10.26 -5.44
CA VAL A 128 3.24 -8.95 -4.81
C VAL A 128 2.27 -9.07 -3.64
N GLU A 129 2.79 -8.87 -2.43
CA GLU A 129 1.97 -8.74 -1.24
C GLU A 129 1.50 -7.29 -1.09
N VAL A 130 0.20 -7.10 -0.84
CA VAL A 130 -0.40 -5.77 -0.66
C VAL A 130 -1.06 -5.67 0.71
N VAL A 131 -0.62 -4.67 1.48
CA VAL A 131 -1.12 -4.36 2.83
C VAL A 131 -1.46 -2.88 2.95
N GLY A 132 -2.22 -2.49 3.97
CA GLY A 132 -2.55 -1.10 4.28
C GLY A 132 -4.04 -0.77 4.14
N VAL A 133 -4.35 0.48 3.82
CA VAL A 133 -5.72 1.01 3.86
C VAL A 133 -6.09 1.83 2.62
N CYS A 134 -7.36 2.03 2.31
CA CYS A 134 -8.51 1.22 2.76
C CYS A 134 -8.67 0.00 1.85
N THR A 135 -9.15 -1.11 2.42
CA THR A 135 -9.33 -2.39 1.73
C THR A 135 -10.15 -2.23 0.45
N SER A 136 -11.25 -1.48 0.51
CA SER A 136 -12.17 -1.28 -0.61
C SER A 136 -11.86 -0.10 -1.51
N ILE A 137 -10.79 0.64 -1.25
CA ILE A 137 -10.43 1.87 -1.97
C ILE A 137 -9.02 1.72 -2.54
N CYS A 138 -8.01 2.32 -1.90
CA CYS A 138 -6.65 2.37 -2.41
C CYS A 138 -6.01 0.99 -2.54
N VAL A 139 -6.28 0.07 -1.61
CA VAL A 139 -5.81 -1.32 -1.69
C VAL A 139 -6.45 -2.01 -2.89
N MET A 140 -7.78 -2.03 -2.99
CA MET A 140 -8.48 -2.71 -4.09
C MET A 140 -8.13 -2.14 -5.48
N ASP A 141 -8.01 -0.82 -5.60
CA ASP A 141 -7.63 -0.16 -6.87
C ASP A 141 -6.16 -0.41 -7.24
N THR A 142 -5.29 -0.59 -6.26
CA THR A 142 -3.89 -0.99 -6.49
C THR A 142 -3.81 -2.47 -6.88
N VAL A 143 -4.56 -3.35 -6.20
CA VAL A 143 -4.67 -4.79 -6.52
C VAL A 143 -5.25 -4.99 -7.92
N GLY A 144 -6.30 -4.27 -8.30
CA GLY A 144 -6.82 -4.29 -9.67
C GLY A 144 -5.78 -3.82 -10.69
N GLY A 145 -4.95 -2.83 -10.32
CA GLY A 145 -3.83 -2.37 -11.14
C GLY A 145 -2.73 -3.43 -11.33
N LEU A 146 -2.46 -4.24 -10.30
CA LEU A 146 -1.57 -5.40 -10.37
C LEU A 146 -2.15 -6.50 -11.25
N ALA A 147 -3.43 -6.83 -11.10
CA ALA A 147 -4.11 -7.87 -11.86
C ALA A 147 -4.12 -7.55 -13.37
N ASN A 148 -4.36 -6.29 -13.74
CA ASN A 148 -4.28 -5.83 -15.12
C ASN A 148 -2.86 -5.87 -15.73
N ARG A 149 -1.85 -6.27 -14.97
CA ARG A 149 -0.45 -6.39 -15.37
C ARG A 149 0.12 -7.78 -15.07
N ASP A 150 -0.74 -8.76 -14.82
CA ASP A 150 -0.40 -10.18 -14.67
C ASP A 150 0.57 -10.49 -13.51
N TYR A 151 0.59 -9.67 -12.45
CA TYR A 151 1.33 -10.00 -11.23
C TYR A 151 0.61 -11.10 -10.44
N GLY A 152 1.39 -11.96 -9.77
CA GLY A 152 0.85 -12.78 -8.69
C GLY A 152 0.54 -11.89 -7.49
N ILE A 153 -0.63 -12.02 -6.87
CA ILE A 153 -1.07 -11.10 -5.82
C ILE A 153 -1.42 -11.88 -4.55
N VAL A 154 -0.88 -11.42 -3.43
CA VAL A 154 -1.24 -11.88 -2.09
C VAL A 154 -1.79 -10.70 -1.31
N VAL A 155 -2.95 -10.89 -0.67
CA VAL A 155 -3.54 -9.89 0.22
C VAL A 155 -3.82 -10.55 1.56
N PRO A 156 -2.97 -10.37 2.57
CA PRO A 156 -3.24 -10.90 3.90
C PRO A 156 -4.40 -10.13 4.51
N ARG A 157 -5.46 -10.84 4.90
CA ARG A 157 -6.66 -10.26 5.51
C ARG A 157 -6.33 -9.43 6.75
N LEU A 158 -5.36 -9.90 7.54
CA LEU A 158 -4.89 -9.21 8.76
C LEU A 158 -4.02 -7.97 8.47
N GLY A 159 -3.56 -7.81 7.24
CA GLY A 159 -2.73 -6.68 6.80
C GLY A 159 -3.51 -5.57 6.11
N VAL A 160 -4.83 -5.70 5.96
CA VAL A 160 -5.67 -4.66 5.34
C VAL A 160 -6.86 -4.33 6.23
N ALA A 161 -7.25 -3.06 6.22
CA ALA A 161 -8.38 -2.59 7.02
C ALA A 161 -9.27 -1.64 6.22
N ASP A 162 -10.51 -1.50 6.70
CA ASP A 162 -11.49 -0.57 6.16
C ASP A 162 -12.29 0.03 7.32
N PHE A 163 -12.84 1.22 7.09
CA PHE A 163 -13.76 1.86 8.03
C PHE A 163 -15.17 1.26 7.93
N ASP A 164 -15.50 0.59 6.81
CA ASP A 164 -16.74 -0.15 6.62
C ASP A 164 -16.47 -1.66 6.48
N ASN A 165 -16.93 -2.45 7.45
CA ASN A 165 -16.75 -3.90 7.45
C ASN A 165 -17.47 -4.61 6.29
N HIS A 166 -18.61 -4.09 5.83
CA HIS A 166 -19.29 -4.66 4.66
C HIS A 166 -18.46 -4.42 3.39
N ALA A 167 -17.87 -3.23 3.25
CA ALA A 167 -16.98 -2.90 2.15
C ALA A 167 -15.70 -3.76 2.21
N HIS A 168 -15.09 -3.92 3.39
CA HIS A 168 -13.94 -4.79 3.62
C HIS A 168 -14.19 -6.23 3.12
N GLU A 169 -15.27 -6.86 3.60
CA GLU A 169 -15.58 -8.25 3.23
C GLU A 169 -15.93 -8.40 1.75
N PHE A 170 -16.67 -7.44 1.18
CA PHE A 170 -16.99 -7.44 -0.23
C PHE A 170 -15.72 -7.33 -1.08
N SER A 171 -14.83 -6.42 -0.72
CA SER A 171 -13.60 -6.17 -1.48
C SER A 171 -12.63 -7.32 -1.41
N LEU A 172 -12.46 -7.98 -0.27
CA LEU A 172 -11.65 -9.21 -0.19
C LEU A 172 -12.19 -10.31 -1.11
N LYS A 173 -13.51 -10.56 -1.09
CA LYS A 173 -14.15 -11.53 -1.99
C LYS A 173 -13.99 -11.14 -3.46
N ARG A 174 -14.12 -9.85 -3.78
CA ARG A 174 -13.96 -9.34 -5.14
C ARG A 174 -12.52 -9.53 -5.63
N MET A 175 -11.52 -9.18 -4.82
CA MET A 175 -10.11 -9.35 -5.15
C MET A 175 -9.78 -10.83 -5.38
N GLU A 176 -10.32 -11.73 -4.56
CA GLU A 176 -10.17 -13.18 -4.77
C GLU A 176 -10.80 -13.64 -6.08
N LYS A 177 -12.10 -13.36 -6.29
CA LYS A 177 -12.88 -13.96 -7.38
C LYS A 177 -12.63 -13.33 -8.75
N LEU A 178 -12.36 -12.02 -8.81
CA LEU A 178 -12.22 -11.30 -10.06
C LEU A 178 -10.77 -10.98 -10.40
N TYR A 179 -9.96 -10.64 -9.42
CA TYR A 179 -8.57 -10.21 -9.65
C TYR A 179 -7.56 -11.36 -9.46
N GLY A 180 -8.02 -12.54 -9.04
CA GLY A 180 -7.16 -13.70 -8.82
C GLY A 180 -6.21 -13.55 -7.64
N ALA A 181 -6.46 -12.59 -6.75
CA ALA A 181 -5.62 -12.38 -5.57
C ALA A 181 -5.81 -13.54 -4.57
N LYS A 182 -4.70 -14.03 -4.02
CA LYS A 182 -4.73 -15.00 -2.92
C LYS A 182 -4.98 -14.25 -1.61
N ILE A 183 -6.15 -14.45 -1.02
CA ILE A 183 -6.46 -13.90 0.32
C ILE A 183 -5.96 -14.89 1.36
N VAL A 184 -5.08 -14.43 2.27
CA VAL A 184 -4.43 -15.27 3.30
C VAL A 184 -4.64 -14.75 4.71
#